data_AF-A0A817BDM3-F1
#
_entry.id   AF-A0A817BDM3-F1
#
_cell.length_a   1.000
_cell.length_b   1.000
_cell.length_c   1.000
_cell.angle_alpha   90.00
_cell.angle_beta   90.00
_cell.angle_gamma   90.00
#
_symmetry.space_group_name_H-M   'P 1'
#
loop_
_entity.id
_entity.type
_entity.pdbx_description
1 polymer ?
#
loop_
_entity_poly.entity_id
_entity_poly.type
_entity_poly.pdbx_seq_one_letter_code
_entity_poly.pdbx_strand_id
1 'polypeptide(L)'
;MVVGQNGAHQQEESVYNLIPRVQVQAPKPPRYESKFKSNVRESSKEGKHEHRTMGYAEEPLPDPQQFLKKKQNDSKTVAQPAHTSTNKDRSYRKPPVPSIRDVPKMGARTEKNFIQTNALDVVMTVPRKPERNVVDDRFGDKFPVDPSGLAPKYIFKKNFGEVPVYIKSRREEMEKAKQEYQTYVSDYFRRGAMREMDDNERQTIIDGLKKQWEDVHHEYQTLSVIIDTIPKRQHKERLEHQMQLLEKDIDLLEKHQVIYIAD
;
A
#
# COMPACT_ATOMS: atom_id res chain seq x y z
N MET A 1 26.79 5.54 -10.60
CA MET A 1 28.14 5.61 -11.21
C MET A 1 28.10 4.93 -12.57
N VAL A 2 28.04 5.70 -13.66
CA VAL A 2 28.64 5.31 -14.93
C VAL A 2 29.26 6.58 -15.50
N VAL A 3 30.57 6.53 -15.63
CA VAL A 3 31.47 7.62 -15.99
C VAL A 3 31.28 7.94 -17.47
N GLY A 4 31.08 9.22 -17.79
CA GLY A 4 31.11 9.71 -19.17
C GLY A 4 32.55 9.67 -19.69
N GLN A 5 32.82 8.77 -20.64
CA GLN A 5 34.02 8.83 -21.46
C GLN A 5 33.66 9.48 -22.80
N ASN A 6 34.16 10.70 -23.02
CA ASN A 6 34.17 11.34 -24.32
C ASN A 6 35.23 10.66 -25.19
N GLY A 7 34.84 9.62 -25.93
CA GLY A 7 35.64 9.03 -26.98
C GLY A 7 35.48 9.83 -28.27
N ALA A 8 36.50 10.61 -28.64
CA ALA A 8 36.61 11.20 -29.95
C ALA A 8 36.88 10.10 -30.98
N HIS A 9 35.82 9.60 -31.63
CA HIS A 9 35.96 8.77 -32.82
C HIS A 9 36.44 9.66 -33.98
N GLN A 10 37.70 9.51 -34.38
CA GLN A 10 38.17 9.92 -35.69
C GLN A 10 37.36 9.15 -36.75
N GLN A 11 36.39 9.82 -37.36
CA GLN A 11 35.70 9.29 -38.53
C GLN A 11 36.60 9.60 -39.74
N GLU A 12 37.09 8.56 -40.42
CA GLU A 12 37.78 8.73 -41.70
C GLU A 12 36.86 9.49 -42.67
N GLU A 13 37.36 10.62 -43.19
CA GLU A 13 36.59 11.46 -44.10
C GLU A 13 36.26 10.66 -45.37
N SER A 14 34.98 10.41 -45.61
CA SER A 14 34.50 9.66 -46.77
C SER A 14 33.53 10.51 -47.58
N VAL A 15 33.74 10.59 -48.90
CA VAL A 15 32.88 11.34 -49.83
C VAL A 15 31.42 10.88 -49.77
N TYR A 16 31.18 9.62 -49.39
CA TYR A 16 29.83 9.06 -49.22
C TYR A 16 29.09 9.56 -47.97
N ASN A 17 29.79 10.20 -47.02
CA ASN A 17 29.23 10.77 -45.78
C ASN A 17 29.09 12.30 -45.83
N LEU A 18 29.33 12.93 -47.00
CA LEU A 18 29.30 14.39 -47.17
C LEU A 18 27.89 14.98 -46.99
N ILE A 19 26.85 14.21 -47.34
CA ILE A 19 25.45 14.59 -47.14
C ILE A 19 24.95 13.82 -45.91
N PRO A 20 24.62 14.50 -44.79
CA PRO A 20 24.11 13.83 -43.61
C PRO A 20 22.80 13.12 -43.96
N ARG A 21 22.74 11.82 -43.66
CA ARG A 21 21.49 11.05 -43.82
C ARG A 21 20.43 11.67 -42.92
N VAL A 22 19.27 12.00 -43.49
CA VAL A 22 18.14 12.53 -42.72
C VAL A 22 17.77 11.50 -41.64
N GLN A 23 18.05 11.83 -40.38
CA GLN A 23 17.65 10.99 -39.26
C GLN A 23 16.13 11.06 -39.13
N VAL A 24 15.44 10.00 -39.54
CA VAL A 24 13.99 9.89 -39.35
C VAL A 24 13.74 9.77 -37.85
N GLN A 25 13.24 10.84 -37.23
CA GLN A 25 12.86 10.79 -35.83
C GLN A 25 11.67 9.85 -35.66
N ALA A 26 11.81 8.84 -34.81
CA ALA A 26 10.72 7.94 -34.51
C ALA A 26 9.54 8.74 -33.91
N PRO A 27 8.29 8.48 -34.32
CA PRO A 27 7.13 9.14 -33.74
C PRO A 27 7.05 8.84 -32.24
N LYS A 28 6.69 9.85 -31.44
CA LYS A 28 6.52 9.68 -29.99
C LYS A 28 5.44 8.62 -29.72
N PRO A 29 5.66 7.71 -28.74
CA PRO A 29 4.64 6.73 -28.39
C PRO A 29 3.37 7.40 -27.87
N PRO A 30 2.19 6.76 -28.03
CA PRO A 30 0.94 7.30 -27.49
C PRO A 30 1.02 7.44 -25.97
N ARG A 31 0.35 8.47 -25.45
CA ARG A 31 0.30 8.73 -24.00
C ARG A 31 -0.41 7.58 -23.29
N TYR A 32 0.16 7.12 -22.18
CA TYR A 32 -0.47 6.11 -21.33
C TYR A 32 -1.84 6.58 -20.80
N GLU A 33 -2.85 5.72 -20.90
CA GLU A 33 -4.15 5.90 -20.25
C GLU A 33 -4.35 4.81 -19.18
N SER A 34 -4.79 5.22 -17.99
CA SER A 34 -5.08 4.30 -16.90
C SER A 34 -6.26 3.38 -17.25
N LYS A 35 -6.11 2.09 -16.94
CA LYS A 35 -7.18 1.08 -17.03
C LYS A 35 -8.44 1.45 -16.22
N PHE A 36 -8.30 2.35 -15.24
CA PHE A 36 -9.39 2.77 -14.36
C PHE A 36 -10.00 4.14 -14.75
N LYS A 37 -9.59 4.74 -15.87
CA LYS A 37 -10.06 6.06 -16.32
C LYS A 37 -11.59 6.15 -16.43
N SER A 38 -12.25 5.09 -16.93
CA SER A 38 -13.71 5.01 -17.01
C SER A 38 -14.35 4.99 -15.62
N ASN A 39 -13.87 4.09 -14.74
CA ASN A 39 -14.43 3.89 -13.42
C ASN A 39 -14.32 5.15 -12.54
N VAL A 40 -13.19 5.87 -12.61
CA VAL A 40 -13.00 7.13 -11.88
C VAL A 40 -13.91 8.23 -12.40
N ARG A 41 -14.19 8.25 -13.71
CA ARG A 41 -15.11 9.22 -14.32
C ARG A 41 -16.56 8.94 -13.94
N GLU A 42 -16.94 7.66 -13.87
CA GLU A 42 -18.27 7.22 -13.47
C GLU A 42 -18.49 7.46 -11.97
N SER A 43 -17.56 7.03 -11.12
CA SER A 43 -17.67 7.24 -9.67
C SER A 43 -17.67 8.72 -9.26
N SER A 44 -16.97 9.59 -10.00
CA SER A 44 -17.03 11.03 -9.78
C SER A 44 -18.39 11.64 -10.14
N LYS A 45 -19.18 10.98 -10.99
CA LYS A 45 -20.53 11.40 -11.40
C LYS A 45 -21.62 10.75 -10.56
N GLU A 46 -21.36 9.58 -10.00
CA GLU A 46 -22.29 8.89 -9.11
C GLU A 46 -22.66 9.78 -7.90
N GLY A 47 -23.96 9.93 -7.66
CA GLY A 47 -24.50 10.73 -6.55
C GLY A 47 -24.56 12.24 -6.78
N LYS A 48 -24.12 12.74 -7.94
CA LYS A 48 -24.32 14.13 -8.35
C LYS A 48 -25.67 14.31 -9.04
N HIS A 49 -26.45 15.26 -8.56
CA HIS A 49 -27.70 15.70 -9.19
C HIS A 49 -27.54 17.16 -9.62
N GLU A 50 -28.14 17.53 -10.75
CA GLU A 50 -27.88 18.80 -11.44
C GLU A 50 -28.18 20.04 -10.59
N HIS A 51 -29.14 19.98 -9.68
CA HIS A 51 -29.64 21.14 -8.91
C HIS A 51 -29.81 20.84 -7.40
N ARG A 52 -29.01 19.94 -6.82
CA ARG A 52 -29.18 19.53 -5.40
C ARG A 52 -28.79 20.60 -4.36
N THR A 53 -27.81 21.45 -4.66
CA THR A 53 -27.24 22.41 -3.70
C THR A 53 -27.99 23.73 -3.63
N MET A 54 -28.38 24.29 -4.78
CA MET A 54 -29.01 25.61 -4.87
C MET A 54 -30.36 25.62 -5.59
N GLY A 55 -30.86 24.46 -6.05
CA GLY A 55 -32.10 24.39 -6.83
C GLY A 55 -31.95 24.95 -8.26
N TYR A 56 -33.09 25.22 -8.90
CA TYR A 56 -33.14 25.88 -10.21
C TYR A 56 -32.98 27.40 -10.05
N ALA A 57 -32.24 28.05 -10.97
CA ALA A 57 -32.10 29.50 -10.97
C ALA A 57 -33.41 30.21 -11.37
N GLU A 58 -34.11 29.64 -12.35
CA GLU A 58 -35.51 29.94 -12.68
C GLU A 58 -36.23 28.59 -12.78
N GLU A 59 -37.32 28.42 -12.04
CA GLU A 59 -38.05 27.16 -11.99
C GLU A 59 -38.68 26.88 -13.37
N PRO A 60 -38.34 25.76 -14.03
CA PRO A 60 -38.94 25.44 -15.31
C PRO A 60 -40.43 25.18 -15.13
N LEU A 61 -41.26 25.99 -15.79
CA LEU A 61 -42.70 25.80 -15.77
C LEU A 61 -43.05 24.48 -16.46
N PRO A 62 -43.88 23.63 -15.84
CA PRO A 62 -44.32 22.39 -16.47
C PRO A 62 -45.19 22.72 -17.69
N ASP A 63 -44.98 21.97 -18.78
CA ASP A 63 -45.83 22.08 -19.97
C ASP A 63 -47.30 21.75 -19.60
N PRO A 64 -48.27 22.63 -19.89
CA PRO A 64 -49.69 22.41 -19.54
C PRO A 64 -50.28 21.11 -20.13
N GLN A 65 -49.67 20.53 -21.16
CA GLN A 65 -50.08 19.23 -21.70
C GLN A 65 -49.63 18.03 -20.82
N GLN A 66 -48.67 18.23 -19.92
CA GLN A 66 -48.10 17.20 -19.02
C GLN A 66 -48.74 17.23 -17.62
N PHE A 67 -50.08 17.31 -17.57
CA PHE A 67 -50.82 17.24 -16.31
C PHE A 67 -50.72 15.83 -15.67
N LEU A 68 -50.83 15.77 -14.33
CA LEU A 68 -50.77 14.54 -13.56
C LEU A 68 -51.88 13.56 -14.00
N LYS A 69 -51.51 12.39 -14.50
CA LYS A 69 -52.46 11.33 -14.86
C LYS A 69 -52.71 10.39 -13.68
N LYS A 70 -53.89 9.77 -13.64
CA LYS A 70 -54.26 8.77 -12.62
C LYS A 70 -53.20 7.65 -12.59
N LYS A 71 -52.62 7.39 -11.41
CA LYS A 71 -51.55 6.40 -11.15
C LYS A 71 -50.17 6.70 -11.76
N GLN A 72 -49.88 7.93 -12.17
CA GLN A 72 -48.57 8.29 -12.73
C GLN A 72 -47.43 8.17 -11.69
N ASN A 73 -47.73 8.47 -10.43
CA ASN A 73 -46.76 8.43 -9.32
C ASN A 73 -46.91 7.17 -8.44
N ASP A 74 -47.81 6.25 -8.80
CA ASP A 74 -47.91 4.99 -8.11
C ASP A 74 -46.65 4.20 -8.46
N SER A 75 -45.89 3.79 -7.44
CA SER A 75 -44.78 2.86 -7.66
C SER A 75 -45.37 1.61 -8.29
N LYS A 76 -45.00 1.35 -9.55
CA LYS A 76 -45.37 0.10 -10.21
C LYS A 76 -44.70 -1.01 -9.40
N THR A 77 -45.45 -1.66 -8.53
CA THR A 77 -45.06 -2.96 -8.01
C THR A 77 -45.06 -3.88 -9.22
N VAL A 78 -43.88 -4.07 -9.80
CA VAL A 78 -43.67 -5.13 -10.78
C VAL A 78 -44.16 -6.39 -10.11
N ALA A 79 -45.16 -7.04 -10.69
CA ALA A 79 -45.60 -8.35 -10.23
C ALA A 79 -44.35 -9.22 -10.19
N GLN A 80 -43.89 -9.54 -8.98
CA GLN A 80 -42.74 -10.41 -8.80
C GLN A 80 -43.04 -11.68 -9.59
N PRO A 81 -42.19 -12.10 -10.54
CA PRO A 81 -42.39 -13.38 -11.18
C PRO A 81 -42.49 -14.41 -10.05
N ALA A 82 -43.57 -15.20 -10.06
CA ALA A 82 -43.79 -16.21 -9.05
C ALA A 82 -42.51 -17.07 -8.98
N HIS A 83 -41.75 -16.90 -7.91
CA HIS A 83 -40.55 -17.65 -7.57
C HIS A 83 -39.28 -17.37 -8.43
N THR A 84 -38.68 -16.19 -8.29
CA THR A 84 -37.21 -16.09 -8.44
C THR A 84 -36.58 -15.77 -7.09
N SER A 85 -36.21 -16.83 -6.36
CA SER A 85 -35.49 -16.69 -5.10
C SER A 85 -34.11 -16.06 -5.35
N THR A 86 -33.97 -14.76 -5.13
CA THR A 86 -32.67 -14.11 -4.97
C THR A 86 -32.15 -14.47 -3.59
N ASN A 87 -31.65 -15.69 -3.44
CA ASN A 87 -31.01 -16.12 -2.22
C ASN A 87 -29.75 -16.87 -2.62
N LYS A 88 -28.71 -16.08 -2.90
CA LYS A 88 -27.38 -16.54 -3.34
C LYS A 88 -26.54 -17.15 -2.20
N ASP A 89 -27.14 -17.46 -1.04
CA ASP A 89 -26.48 -18.15 0.08
C ASP A 89 -27.34 -19.30 0.62
N ARG A 90 -27.66 -20.28 -0.25
CA ARG A 90 -28.30 -21.56 0.14
C ARG A 90 -27.37 -22.76 0.00
N SER A 91 -26.06 -22.55 0.07
CA SER A 91 -25.03 -23.60 -0.02
C SER A 91 -25.03 -24.58 1.17
N TYR A 92 -25.66 -24.23 2.29
CA TYR A 92 -25.81 -25.09 3.47
C TYR A 92 -27.25 -25.34 3.85
N ARG A 93 -28.07 -25.86 2.93
CA ARG A 93 -29.34 -26.47 3.35
C ARG A 93 -29.08 -27.87 3.89
N LYS A 94 -29.55 -28.12 5.12
CA LYS A 94 -29.72 -29.49 5.61
C LYS A 94 -30.56 -30.28 4.59
N PRO A 95 -30.25 -31.58 4.35
CA PRO A 95 -31.04 -32.39 3.44
C PRO A 95 -32.51 -32.40 3.89
N PRO A 96 -33.47 -32.44 2.95
CA PRO A 96 -34.89 -32.55 3.30
C PRO A 96 -35.12 -33.82 4.13
N VAL A 97 -36.04 -33.74 5.09
CA VAL A 97 -36.44 -34.90 5.90
C VAL A 97 -37.08 -35.93 4.96
N PRO A 98 -36.76 -37.24 5.09
CA PRO A 98 -37.38 -38.30 4.30
C PRO A 98 -38.91 -38.22 4.36
N SER A 99 -39.56 -38.46 3.23
CA SER A 99 -41.01 -38.42 3.13
C SER A 99 -41.63 -39.63 3.82
N ILE A 100 -42.87 -39.51 4.33
CA ILE A 100 -43.65 -40.64 4.87
C ILE A 100 -43.82 -41.77 3.84
N ARG A 101 -43.74 -41.45 2.54
CA ARG A 101 -43.82 -42.43 1.45
C ARG A 101 -42.47 -42.99 1.02
N ASP A 102 -41.36 -42.45 1.53
CA ASP A 102 -40.03 -43.01 1.27
C ASP A 102 -39.87 -44.31 2.06
N VAL A 103 -39.88 -45.43 1.36
CA VAL A 103 -39.61 -46.73 1.96
C VAL A 103 -38.11 -46.80 2.20
N PRO A 104 -37.63 -46.89 3.46
CA PRO A 104 -36.23 -47.13 3.71
C PRO A 104 -35.83 -48.41 2.97
N LYS A 105 -34.63 -48.44 2.36
CA LYS A 105 -34.08 -49.67 1.75
C LYS A 105 -33.77 -50.68 2.86
N MET A 106 -34.81 -51.27 3.42
CA MET A 106 -34.74 -52.27 4.47
C MET A 106 -34.33 -53.59 3.82
N GLY A 107 -33.25 -54.18 4.33
CA GLY A 107 -32.81 -55.49 3.88
C GLY A 107 -32.11 -55.49 2.53
N ALA A 108 -31.22 -54.52 2.28
CA ALA A 108 -30.18 -54.69 1.26
C ALA A 108 -29.32 -55.90 1.63
N ARG A 109 -29.72 -57.09 1.13
CA ARG A 109 -28.96 -58.31 1.28
C ARG A 109 -27.78 -58.18 0.33
N THR A 110 -26.58 -58.15 0.87
CA THR A 110 -25.37 -58.18 0.05
C THR A 110 -25.28 -59.56 -0.61
N GLU A 111 -25.16 -59.60 -1.93
CA GLU A 111 -24.82 -60.82 -2.68
C GLU A 111 -23.34 -61.21 -2.51
N LYS A 112 -22.60 -60.48 -1.66
CA LYS A 112 -21.21 -60.74 -1.36
C LYS A 112 -21.08 -62.09 -0.66
N ASN A 113 -20.28 -62.96 -1.25
CA ASN A 113 -19.92 -64.21 -0.60
C ASN A 113 -18.85 -63.92 0.47
N PHE A 114 -19.29 -63.71 1.72
CA PHE A 114 -18.42 -63.38 2.84
C PHE A 114 -17.33 -64.42 3.09
N ILE A 115 -17.57 -65.69 2.73
CA ILE A 115 -16.58 -66.76 2.87
C ILE A 115 -15.41 -66.52 1.92
N GLN A 116 -15.71 -66.23 0.65
CA GLN A 116 -14.70 -65.95 -0.36
C GLN A 116 -13.98 -64.63 -0.10
N THR A 117 -14.70 -63.58 0.32
CA THR A 117 -14.07 -62.30 0.62
C THR A 117 -13.16 -62.38 1.84
N ASN A 118 -13.55 -63.10 2.88
CA ASN A 118 -12.70 -63.27 4.07
C ASN A 118 -11.47 -64.13 3.74
N ALA A 119 -11.62 -65.17 2.91
CA ALA A 119 -10.51 -65.97 2.46
C ALA A 119 -9.51 -65.15 1.64
N LEU A 120 -9.99 -64.34 0.69
CA LEU A 120 -9.15 -63.45 -0.09
C LEU A 120 -8.51 -62.36 0.77
N ASP A 121 -9.24 -61.79 1.73
CA ASP A 121 -8.71 -60.78 2.65
C ASP A 121 -7.56 -61.34 3.49
N VAL A 122 -7.71 -62.54 4.07
CA VAL A 122 -6.61 -63.20 4.80
C VAL A 122 -5.40 -63.48 3.91
N VAL A 123 -5.61 -63.92 2.66
CA VAL A 123 -4.53 -64.18 1.70
C VAL A 123 -3.82 -62.87 1.27
N MET A 124 -4.59 -61.79 1.11
CA MET A 124 -4.07 -60.48 0.71
C MET A 124 -3.47 -59.67 1.86
N THR A 125 -3.83 -59.99 3.11
CA THR A 125 -3.28 -59.30 4.27
C THR A 125 -1.78 -59.56 4.38
N VAL A 126 -1.01 -58.48 4.42
CA VAL A 126 0.43 -58.55 4.65
C VAL A 126 0.66 -59.09 6.06
N PRO A 127 1.57 -60.07 6.24
CA PRO A 127 1.87 -60.61 7.57
C PRO A 127 2.36 -59.49 8.50
N ARG A 128 2.05 -59.62 9.79
CA ARG A 128 2.51 -58.65 10.79
C ARG A 128 4.04 -58.54 10.74
N LYS A 129 4.53 -57.30 10.73
CA LYS A 129 5.98 -57.04 10.80
C LYS A 129 6.51 -57.67 12.09
N PRO A 130 7.56 -58.50 12.04
CA PRO A 130 8.12 -59.11 13.23
C PRO A 130 8.65 -58.03 14.17
N GLU A 131 8.59 -58.31 15.48
CA GLU A 131 9.18 -57.43 16.48
C GLU A 131 10.68 -57.28 16.22
N ARG A 132 11.20 -56.06 16.44
CA ARG A 132 12.62 -55.75 16.29
C ARG A 132 13.37 -56.35 17.46
N ASN A 133 13.75 -57.61 17.31
CA ASN A 133 14.46 -58.38 18.33
C ASN A 133 15.87 -58.71 17.83
N VAL A 134 16.85 -58.66 18.73
CA VAL A 134 18.21 -59.14 18.48
C VAL A 134 18.32 -60.56 19.00
N VAL A 135 19.02 -61.40 18.25
CA VAL A 135 19.39 -62.76 18.67
C VAL A 135 20.81 -62.71 19.18
N ASP A 136 21.02 -63.07 20.44
CA ASP A 136 22.34 -63.03 21.09
C ASP A 136 23.07 -64.38 20.96
N ASP A 137 22.35 -65.49 21.11
CA ASP A 137 22.92 -66.84 21.11
C ASP A 137 22.60 -67.65 19.83
N ARG A 138 23.47 -68.61 19.51
CA ARG A 138 23.31 -69.59 18.43
C ARG A 138 22.08 -70.49 18.64
N PHE A 139 21.60 -70.61 19.88
CA PHE A 139 20.38 -71.33 20.25
C PHE A 139 19.09 -70.53 20.00
N GLY A 140 19.18 -69.25 19.59
CA GLY A 140 18.03 -68.47 19.16
C GLY A 140 17.33 -67.66 20.25
N ASP A 141 17.99 -67.41 21.38
CA ASP A 141 17.49 -66.53 22.44
C ASP A 141 17.35 -65.10 21.93
N LYS A 142 16.15 -64.53 22.10
CA LYS A 142 15.73 -63.24 21.52
C LYS A 142 15.45 -62.21 22.60
N PHE A 143 15.98 -61.01 22.40
CA PHE A 143 15.69 -59.84 23.24
C PHE A 143 15.15 -58.67 22.40
N PRO A 144 14.12 -57.94 22.88
CA PRO A 144 13.60 -56.79 22.16
C PRO A 144 14.59 -55.61 22.19
N VAL A 145 14.74 -54.92 21.05
CA VAL A 145 15.62 -53.75 20.89
C VAL A 145 15.17 -52.56 21.75
N ASP A 146 13.86 -52.44 21.97
CA ASP A 146 13.24 -51.46 22.87
C ASP A 146 12.60 -52.23 24.03
N PRO A 147 13.03 -52.11 25.31
CA PRO A 147 13.78 -51.02 25.97
C PRO A 147 15.28 -51.27 26.25
N SER A 148 15.91 -52.30 25.67
CA SER A 148 17.26 -52.79 26.02
C SER A 148 18.42 -51.80 25.85
N GLY A 149 18.17 -50.60 25.32
CA GLY A 149 19.18 -49.54 25.20
C GLY A 149 20.12 -49.71 24.00
N LEU A 150 19.92 -50.75 23.19
CA LEU A 150 20.66 -50.98 21.94
C LEU A 150 20.34 -49.92 20.87
N ALA A 151 19.14 -49.33 20.90
CA ALA A 151 18.76 -48.24 20.03
C ALA A 151 19.04 -46.86 20.67
N PRO A 152 19.71 -45.94 19.97
CA PRO A 152 19.96 -44.59 20.49
C PRO A 152 18.65 -43.82 20.66
N LYS A 153 18.36 -43.40 21.89
CA LYS A 153 17.23 -42.52 22.21
C LYS A 153 17.67 -41.07 22.08
N TYR A 154 17.29 -40.42 20.98
CA TYR A 154 17.66 -39.02 20.69
C TYR A 154 17.09 -37.99 21.69
N ILE A 155 16.14 -38.39 22.55
CA ILE A 155 15.61 -37.58 23.65
C ILE A 155 16.71 -37.24 24.67
N PHE A 156 17.69 -38.14 24.86
CA PHE A 156 18.79 -37.94 25.80
C PHE A 156 20.04 -37.32 25.15
N LYS A 157 19.90 -36.71 23.96
CA LYS A 157 21.00 -35.99 23.33
C LYS A 157 21.35 -34.76 24.17
N LYS A 158 22.64 -34.47 24.34
CA LYS A 158 23.13 -33.32 25.13
C LYS A 158 22.49 -31.98 24.74
N ASN A 159 22.28 -31.77 23.44
CA ASN A 159 21.76 -30.52 22.90
C ASN A 159 20.24 -30.61 22.62
N PHE A 160 19.53 -31.56 23.26
CA PHE A 160 18.09 -31.70 23.08
C PHE A 160 17.38 -30.49 23.70
N GLY A 161 16.60 -29.77 22.90
CA GLY A 161 15.93 -28.54 23.32
C GLY A 161 16.79 -27.27 23.21
N GLU A 162 18.07 -27.38 22.85
CA GLU A 162 18.93 -26.21 22.62
C GLU A 162 18.85 -25.73 21.17
N VAL A 163 18.87 -24.41 20.98
CA VAL A 163 18.92 -23.80 19.64
C VAL A 163 20.33 -23.96 19.05
N PRO A 164 20.47 -24.55 17.85
CA PRO A 164 21.76 -24.71 17.20
C PRO A 164 22.52 -23.40 16.97
N VAL A 165 23.84 -23.45 17.04
CA VAL A 165 24.74 -22.28 16.91
C VAL A 165 24.49 -21.51 15.61
N TYR A 166 24.35 -22.21 14.48
CA TYR A 166 24.16 -21.57 13.16
C TYR A 166 22.88 -20.72 13.08
N ILE A 167 21.83 -21.06 13.84
CA ILE A 167 20.58 -20.27 13.89
C ILE A 167 20.83 -18.94 14.61
N LYS A 168 21.68 -18.94 15.64
CA LYS A 168 22.07 -17.72 16.36
C LYS A 168 22.90 -16.82 15.45
N SER A 169 23.93 -17.36 14.80
CA SER A 169 24.77 -16.62 13.84
C SER A 169 23.94 -16.01 12.71
N ARG A 170 22.99 -16.75 12.14
CA ARG A 170 22.11 -16.25 11.08
C ARG A 170 21.18 -15.12 11.55
N ARG A 171 20.74 -15.15 12.82
CA ARG A 171 19.94 -14.07 13.40
C ARG A 171 20.76 -12.80 13.53
N GLU A 172 21.98 -12.90 14.04
CA GLU A 172 22.90 -11.78 14.17
C GLU A 172 23.24 -11.15 12.82
N GLU A 173 23.47 -11.98 11.79
CA GLU A 173 23.68 -11.51 10.41
C GLU A 173 22.46 -10.74 9.88
N MET A 174 21.24 -11.25 10.10
CA MET A 174 20.02 -10.55 9.70
C MET A 174 19.82 -9.24 10.46
N GLU A 175 20.14 -9.21 11.75
CA GLU A 175 20.03 -8.00 12.58
C GLU A 175 21.03 -6.92 12.12
N LYS A 176 22.28 -7.31 11.84
CA LYS A 176 23.29 -6.40 11.26
C LYS A 176 22.86 -5.85 9.91
N ALA A 177 22.42 -6.72 8.98
CA ALA A 177 21.94 -6.30 7.68
C ALA A 177 20.73 -5.33 7.78
N LYS A 178 19.84 -5.56 8.75
CA LYS A 178 18.72 -4.66 9.03
C LYS A 178 19.18 -3.30 9.53
N GLN A 179 20.15 -3.27 10.44
CA GLN A 179 20.72 -2.02 10.95
C GLN A 179 21.40 -1.22 9.84
N GLU A 180 22.23 -1.87 9.01
CA GLU A 180 22.90 -1.24 7.87
C GLU A 180 21.91 -0.70 6.84
N TYR A 181 20.81 -1.41 6.58
CA TYR A 181 19.75 -0.92 5.72
C TYR A 181 19.05 0.31 6.31
N GLN A 182 18.75 0.28 7.61
CA GLN A 182 18.13 1.42 8.30
C GLN A 182 19.03 2.66 8.29
N THR A 183 20.33 2.50 8.54
CA THR A 183 21.29 3.61 8.49
C THR A 183 21.37 4.17 7.07
N TYR A 184 21.52 3.32 6.05
CA TYR A 184 21.53 3.74 4.65
C TYR A 184 20.28 4.52 4.25
N VAL A 185 19.09 4.03 4.63
CA VAL A 185 17.83 4.70 4.35
C VAL A 185 17.77 6.05 5.07
N SER A 186 18.17 6.10 6.34
CA SER A 186 18.20 7.35 7.11
C SER A 186 19.18 8.36 6.51
N ASP A 187 20.35 7.93 6.04
CA ASP A 187 21.33 8.80 5.39
C ASP A 187 20.86 9.26 4.01
N TYR A 188 20.15 8.42 3.27
CA TYR A 188 19.51 8.79 2.01
C TYR A 188 18.46 9.88 2.24
N PHE A 189 17.60 9.70 3.25
CA PHE A 189 16.63 10.73 3.63
C PHE A 189 17.33 12.00 4.13
N ARG A 190 18.39 11.92 4.92
CA ARG A 190 19.17 13.08 5.37
C ARG A 190 19.82 13.84 4.21
N ARG A 191 20.31 13.14 3.18
CA ARG A 191 20.90 13.77 1.98
C ARG A 191 19.86 14.44 1.08
N GLY A 192 18.62 13.94 1.07
CA GLY A 192 17.52 14.52 0.31
C GLY A 192 16.66 15.52 1.10
N ALA A 193 16.80 15.54 2.43
CA ALA A 193 16.06 16.43 3.31
C ALA A 193 16.76 17.79 3.36
N MET A 194 15.99 18.85 3.10
CA MET A 194 16.37 20.22 3.41
C MET A 194 16.65 20.36 4.91
N ARG A 195 17.60 21.23 5.28
CA ARG A 195 18.00 21.44 6.67
C ARG A 195 16.84 22.06 7.44
N GLU A 196 16.38 21.40 8.49
CA GLU A 196 15.43 22.02 9.44
C GLU A 196 16.16 23.11 10.22
N MET A 197 15.62 24.33 10.22
CA MET A 197 16.15 25.44 11.01
C MET A 197 15.92 25.13 12.50
N ASP A 198 16.96 25.26 13.32
CA ASP A 198 16.82 25.10 14.77
C ASP A 198 16.00 26.25 15.37
N ASP A 199 15.29 25.97 16.46
CA ASP A 199 14.45 26.97 17.15
C ASP A 199 15.30 28.16 17.65
N ASN A 200 16.54 27.90 18.08
CA ASN A 200 17.45 28.96 18.52
C ASN A 200 17.90 29.85 17.35
N GLU A 201 18.24 29.25 16.21
CA GLU A 201 18.58 29.99 14.99
C GLU A 201 17.38 30.85 14.55
N ARG A 202 16.18 30.29 14.58
CA ARG A 202 14.95 31.02 14.27
C ARG A 202 14.73 32.23 15.17
N GLN A 203 14.88 32.07 16.49
CA GLN A 203 14.70 33.19 17.43
C GLN A 203 15.73 34.29 17.21
N THR A 204 17.00 33.93 16.98
CA THR A 204 18.03 34.94 16.70
C THR A 204 17.76 35.75 15.44
N ILE A 205 17.21 35.12 14.39
CA ILE A 205 16.78 35.82 13.17
C ILE A 205 15.59 36.75 13.46
N ILE A 206 14.57 36.27 14.18
CA ILE A 206 13.39 37.09 14.55
C ILE A 206 13.81 38.31 15.37
N ASP A 207 14.69 38.14 16.36
CA ASP A 207 15.19 39.24 17.19
C ASP A 207 15.97 40.26 16.34
N GLY A 208 16.78 39.77 15.39
CA GLY A 208 17.48 40.62 14.42
C GLY A 208 16.53 41.43 13.54
N LEU A 209 15.49 40.80 13.00
CA LEU A 209 14.46 41.46 12.19
C LEU A 209 13.67 42.49 13.00
N LYS A 210 13.31 42.16 14.25
CA LYS A 210 12.62 43.08 15.17
C LYS A 210 13.47 44.30 15.48
N LYS A 211 14.76 44.12 15.74
CA LYS A 211 15.70 45.24 15.94
C LYS A 211 15.79 46.13 14.71
N GLN A 212 15.90 45.55 13.51
CA GLN A 212 15.94 46.32 12.28
C GLN A 212 14.62 47.04 11.99
N TRP A 213 13.48 46.45 12.37
CA TRP A 213 12.19 47.12 12.31
C TRP A 213 12.15 48.32 13.26
N GLU A 214 12.64 48.17 14.49
CA GLU A 214 12.72 49.26 15.47
C GLU A 214 13.58 50.42 14.97
N ASP A 215 14.73 50.14 14.34
CA ASP A 215 15.61 51.14 13.74
C ASP A 215 14.91 51.92 12.61
N VAL A 216 14.25 51.21 11.67
CA VAL A 216 13.51 51.83 10.55
C VAL A 216 12.29 52.61 11.07
N HIS A 217 11.62 52.09 12.09
CA HIS A 217 10.49 52.75 12.72
C HIS A 217 10.92 54.02 13.45
N HIS A 218 12.07 54.00 14.14
CA HIS A 218 12.66 55.18 14.74
C HIS A 218 13.01 56.23 13.67
N GLU A 219 13.67 55.83 12.57
CA GLU A 219 13.94 56.74 11.44
C GLU A 219 12.62 57.35 10.92
N TYR A 220 11.58 56.53 10.74
CA TYR A 220 10.25 56.97 10.34
C TYR A 220 9.63 58.01 11.30
N GLN A 221 9.76 57.79 12.61
CA GLN A 221 9.26 58.72 13.63
C GLN A 221 9.99 60.07 13.62
N THR A 222 11.26 60.09 13.22
CA THR A 222 12.04 61.35 13.12
C THR A 222 11.69 62.20 11.91
N LEU A 223 10.84 61.73 10.98
CA LEU A 223 10.44 62.53 9.82
C LEU A 223 9.65 63.78 10.23
N SER A 224 9.86 64.86 9.47
CA SER A 224 9.10 66.10 9.65
C SER A 224 7.63 65.92 9.29
N VAL A 225 6.72 66.45 10.12
CA VAL A 225 5.25 66.44 9.89
C VAL A 225 4.86 67.03 8.53
N ILE A 226 5.63 68.01 8.03
CA ILE A 226 5.40 68.67 6.74
C ILE A 226 6.14 67.91 5.63
N ILE A 227 5.39 67.27 4.73
CA ILE A 227 5.86 66.36 3.66
C ILE A 227 5.58 66.91 2.26
N ASP A 228 5.78 68.21 2.06
CA ASP A 228 5.34 68.90 0.83
C ASP A 228 6.24 68.64 -0.39
N THR A 229 7.49 68.21 -0.19
CA THR A 229 8.43 67.99 -1.30
C THR A 229 8.45 66.54 -1.76
N ILE A 230 8.57 66.32 -3.07
CA ILE A 230 8.59 64.98 -3.69
C ILE A 230 9.64 64.05 -3.05
N PRO A 231 10.89 64.49 -2.77
CA PRO A 231 11.88 63.62 -2.14
C PRO A 231 11.50 63.20 -0.72
N LYS A 232 10.87 64.08 0.07
CA LYS A 232 10.39 63.75 1.42
C LYS A 232 9.27 62.71 1.37
N ARG A 233 8.37 62.82 0.40
CA ARG A 233 7.31 61.83 0.16
C ARG A 233 7.89 60.46 -0.22
N GLN A 234 8.85 60.42 -1.14
CA GLN A 234 9.50 59.17 -1.58
C GLN A 234 10.30 58.52 -0.43
N HIS A 235 10.97 59.32 0.39
CA HIS A 235 11.70 58.83 1.55
C HIS A 235 10.76 58.17 2.57
N LYS A 236 9.62 58.82 2.87
CA LYS A 236 8.55 58.24 3.70
C LYS A 236 8.04 56.92 3.13
N GLU A 237 7.68 56.90 1.85
CA GLU A 237 7.16 55.72 1.16
C GLU A 237 8.16 54.55 1.20
N ARG A 238 9.46 54.84 1.04
CA ARG A 238 10.53 53.83 1.17
C ARG A 238 10.57 53.21 2.57
N LEU A 239 10.48 54.03 3.62
CA LEU A 239 10.48 53.56 5.01
C LEU A 239 9.23 52.73 5.31
N GLU A 240 8.05 53.18 4.85
CA GLU A 240 6.80 52.43 5.00
C GLU A 240 6.86 51.07 4.30
N HIS A 241 7.38 51.04 3.07
CA HIS A 241 7.55 49.79 2.34
C HIS A 241 8.53 48.85 3.05
N GLN A 242 9.63 49.39 3.59
CA GLN A 242 10.61 48.61 4.34
C GLN A 242 10.03 48.04 5.64
N MET A 243 9.25 48.82 6.39
CA MET A 243 8.53 48.31 7.57
C MET A 243 7.56 47.19 7.21
N GLN A 244 6.77 47.36 6.14
CA GLN A 244 5.83 46.33 5.68
C GLN A 244 6.51 45.03 5.26
N LEU A 245 7.71 45.09 4.67
CA LEU A 245 8.49 43.90 4.35
C LEU A 245 8.93 43.17 5.62
N LEU A 246 9.52 43.90 6.57
CA LEU A 246 9.98 43.33 7.84
C LEU A 246 8.82 42.71 8.64
N GLU A 247 7.65 43.35 8.66
CA GLU A 247 6.45 42.80 9.31
C GLU A 247 6.01 41.49 8.66
N LYS A 248 6.00 41.41 7.33
CA LYS A 248 5.66 40.17 6.60
C LYS A 248 6.67 39.06 6.87
N ASP A 249 7.96 39.39 6.91
CA ASP A 249 9.02 38.42 7.13
C ASP A 249 8.98 37.87 8.56
N ILE A 250 8.76 38.75 9.56
CA ILE A 250 8.56 38.34 10.96
C ILE A 250 7.32 37.46 11.09
N ASP A 251 6.19 37.85 10.50
CA ASP A 251 4.93 37.10 10.55
C ASP A 251 5.06 35.72 9.89
N LEU A 252 5.79 35.62 8.77
CA LEU A 252 6.08 34.35 8.10
C LEU A 252 6.87 33.40 9.02
N LEU A 253 7.94 33.91 9.65
CA LEU A 253 8.75 33.11 10.57
C LEU A 253 7.97 32.76 11.85
N GLU A 254 7.16 33.67 12.39
CA GLU A 254 6.38 33.46 13.60
C GLU A 254 5.27 32.41 13.42
N LYS A 255 4.57 32.42 12.28
CA LYS A 255 3.49 31.46 11.96
C LYS A 255 3.99 30.04 11.69
N HIS A 256 5.17 29.90 11.11
CA HIS A 256 5.72 28.61 10.74
C HIS A 256 6.70 28.10 11.80
N GLN A 257 6.29 27.09 12.56
CA GLN A 257 7.12 26.47 13.60
C GLN A 257 8.27 25.66 13.01
N VAL A 258 8.05 24.98 11.88
CA VAL A 258 9.07 24.16 11.21
C VAL A 258 9.37 24.77 9.86
N ILE A 259 10.63 25.16 9.65
CA ILE A 259 11.10 25.80 8.42
C ILE A 259 12.27 24.98 7.89
N TYR A 260 12.17 24.58 6.62
CA TYR A 260 13.21 23.85 5.92
C TYR A 260 13.98 24.79 4.99
N ILE A 261 15.30 24.81 5.12
CA ILE A 261 16.22 25.60 4.32
C ILE A 261 16.89 24.69 3.30
N ALA A 262 16.82 25.07 2.02
CA ALA A 262 17.66 24.49 1.00
C ALA A 262 19.02 25.21 1.04
N ASP A 263 20.09 24.46 1.32
CA ASP A 263 21.48 24.93 1.18
C ASP A 263 21.89 25.06 -0.29
#